data_AF-A0A950MCN1-F1
#
_entry.id   AF-A0A950MCN1-F1
#
_cell.length_a   1.000
_cell.length_b   1.000
_cell.length_c   1.000
_cell.angle_alpha   90.00
_cell.angle_beta   90.00
_cell.angle_gamma   90.00
#
_symmetry.space_group_name_H-M   'P 1'
#
loop_
_entity.id
_entity.type
_entity.pdbx_description
1 polymer ?
#
loop_
_entity_poly.entity_id
_entity_poly.type
_entity_poly.pdbx_seq_one_letter_code
_entity_poly.pdbx_strand_id
1 'polypeptide(L)'
;MIRAGFLASLAAAAASTAVPSASPAWRRGALEIHHLSFGRGNATLCIFPDGTTLLIDAGAVRGNPALLAPVRPNASRRPGEWIGRYVKRRLDAVGSDALDVALLTHFHPDHMGDVEVDSPRSRFGNYRLSGLTDVAEVVPIRRMIDRGCPRYDYPSVRHDATMENYRAFVASAPRG
;
A
#
# COMPACT_ATOMS: atom_id res chain seq x y z
N MET A 1 60.81 27.98 24.79
CA MET A 1 59.41 28.44 24.55
C MET A 1 58.64 27.26 23.97
N ILE A 2 57.65 26.77 24.70
CA ILE A 2 56.84 25.59 24.35
C ILE A 2 55.55 26.09 23.70
N ARG A 3 55.18 25.56 22.53
CA ARG A 3 53.81 25.64 22.01
C ARG A 3 53.31 24.23 21.76
N ALA A 4 52.55 23.70 22.72
CA ALA A 4 51.77 22.49 22.56
C ALA A 4 50.49 22.85 21.77
N GLY A 5 50.32 22.27 20.58
CA GLY A 5 49.10 22.39 19.79
C GLY A 5 48.02 21.47 20.36
N PHE A 6 46.85 22.03 20.67
CA PHE A 6 45.68 21.28 21.13
C PHE A 6 44.91 20.79 19.90
N LEU A 7 44.95 19.49 19.62
CA LEU A 7 44.09 18.85 18.62
C LEU A 7 42.74 18.54 19.27
N ALA A 8 41.73 19.37 19.01
CA ALA A 8 40.35 19.08 19.37
C ALA A 8 39.82 17.96 18.46
N SER A 9 39.60 16.78 19.02
CA SER A 9 38.95 15.67 18.32
C SER A 9 37.45 15.93 18.27
N LEU A 10 36.88 16.16 17.08
CA LEU A 10 35.44 16.09 16.88
C LEU A 10 35.00 14.63 16.98
N ALA A 11 34.37 14.25 18.09
CA ALA A 11 33.65 12.99 18.18
C ALA A 11 32.37 13.11 17.34
N ALA A 12 32.30 12.38 16.22
CA ALA A 12 31.06 12.23 15.47
C ALA A 12 30.05 11.46 16.35
N ALA A 13 28.95 12.11 16.74
CA ALA A 13 27.87 11.45 17.42
C ALA A 13 27.26 10.41 16.47
N ALA A 14 27.47 9.13 16.75
CA ALA A 14 26.79 8.04 16.05
C ALA A 14 25.28 8.20 16.32
N ALA A 15 24.52 8.54 15.28
CA ALA A 15 23.07 8.54 15.36
C ALA A 15 22.61 7.11 15.69
N SER A 16 22.04 6.94 16.88
CA SER A 16 21.45 5.67 17.31
C SER A 16 20.39 5.25 16.29
N THR A 17 20.63 4.13 15.60
CA THR A 17 19.65 3.46 14.74
C THR A 17 18.66 2.68 15.61
N ALA A 18 18.13 3.30 16.66
CA ALA A 18 17.09 2.70 17.48
C ALA A 18 15.93 2.32 16.57
N VAL A 19 15.68 1.01 16.45
CA VAL A 19 14.48 0.50 15.79
C VAL A 19 13.31 1.12 16.54
N PRO A 20 12.45 1.93 15.88
CA PRO A 20 11.29 2.51 16.56
C PRO A 20 10.49 1.38 17.19
N SER A 21 10.12 1.53 18.46
CA SER A 21 9.20 0.60 19.11
C SER A 21 7.93 0.49 18.28
N ALA A 22 7.33 -0.71 18.25
CA ALA A 22 6.06 -0.90 17.57
C ALA A 22 5.05 0.15 18.06
N SER A 23 4.35 0.80 17.11
CA SER A 23 3.28 1.74 17.46
C SER A 23 2.30 1.04 18.41
N PRO A 24 1.76 1.76 19.42
CA PRO A 24 0.79 1.17 20.32
C PRO A 24 -0.38 0.56 19.54
N ALA A 25 -1.02 -0.45 20.14
CA ALA A 25 -2.25 -0.99 19.58
C ALA A 25 -3.29 0.13 19.49
N TRP A 26 -4.09 0.11 18.41
CA TRP A 26 -5.22 1.01 18.27
C TRP A 26 -6.17 0.85 19.46
N ARG A 27 -6.81 1.95 19.87
CA ARG A 27 -7.83 1.95 20.94
C ARG A 27 -9.08 2.66 20.46
N ARG A 28 -10.25 2.15 20.85
CA ARG A 28 -11.54 2.79 20.58
C ARG A 28 -11.50 4.28 20.96
N GLY A 29 -11.97 5.12 20.05
CA GLY A 29 -11.89 6.58 20.15
C GLY A 29 -10.70 7.20 19.40
N ALA A 30 -9.69 6.43 19.02
CA ALA A 30 -8.53 6.94 18.29
C ALA A 30 -8.74 6.93 16.77
N LEU A 31 -8.34 8.02 16.11
CA LEU A 31 -8.10 8.04 14.66
C LEU A 31 -6.62 7.72 14.42
N GLU A 32 -6.34 6.74 13.58
CA GLU A 32 -5.00 6.50 13.07
C GLU A 32 -4.96 6.68 11.55
N ILE A 33 -3.91 7.36 11.07
CA ILE A 33 -3.63 7.53 9.64
C ILE A 33 -2.20 7.05 9.40
N HIS A 34 -2.07 6.03 8.56
CA HIS A 34 -0.80 5.37 8.27
C HIS A 34 -0.45 5.60 6.80
N HIS A 35 0.50 6.49 6.53
CA HIS A 35 1.09 6.61 5.20
C HIS A 35 2.12 5.49 4.99
N LEU A 36 1.83 4.57 4.08
CA LEU A 36 2.59 3.35 3.90
C LEU A 36 3.66 3.54 2.83
N SER A 37 4.94 3.54 3.22
CA SER A 37 6.07 3.70 2.30
C SER A 37 6.72 2.36 1.97
N PHE A 38 6.23 1.70 0.91
CA PHE A 38 6.81 0.45 0.38
C PHE A 38 7.65 0.66 -0.88
N GLY A 39 7.82 1.92 -1.33
CA GLY A 39 8.79 2.32 -2.35
C GLY A 39 8.30 2.26 -3.79
N ARG A 40 7.08 1.79 -4.06
CA ARG A 40 6.55 1.60 -5.43
C ARG A 40 5.19 2.24 -5.66
N GLY A 41 4.77 3.20 -4.84
CA GLY A 41 3.49 3.88 -5.00
C GLY A 41 2.94 4.39 -3.68
N ASN A 42 1.71 4.86 -3.74
CA ASN A 42 0.97 5.44 -2.63
C ASN A 42 -0.01 4.44 -2.03
N ALA A 43 -0.06 4.41 -0.70
CA ALA A 43 -1.08 3.69 0.05
C ALA A 43 -1.23 4.37 1.42
N THR A 44 -2.47 4.60 1.83
CA THR A 44 -2.77 5.15 3.16
C THR A 44 -3.85 4.32 3.82
N LEU A 45 -3.57 3.76 5.00
CA LEU A 45 -4.57 3.08 5.82
C LEU A 45 -5.08 4.04 6.90
N CYS A 46 -6.40 4.21 6.97
CA CYS A 46 -7.09 4.92 8.03
C CYS A 46 -7.85 3.91 8.90
N ILE A 47 -7.78 4.08 10.22
CA ILE A 47 -8.60 3.38 11.20
C ILE A 47 -9.35 4.45 11.99
N PHE A 48 -10.67 4.47 11.83
CA PHE A 48 -11.54 5.47 12.44
C PHE A 48 -11.80 5.17 13.94
N PRO A 49 -12.26 6.16 14.72
CA PRO A 49 -12.52 6.01 16.15
C PRO A 49 -13.45 4.87 16.57
N ASP A 50 -14.32 4.41 15.67
CA ASP A 50 -15.25 3.30 15.90
C ASP A 50 -14.68 1.92 15.55
N GLY A 51 -13.54 1.88 14.85
CA GLY A 51 -12.89 0.67 14.33
C GLY A 51 -13.07 0.49 12.82
N THR A 52 -13.87 1.33 12.14
CA THR A 52 -14.06 1.28 10.69
C THR A 52 -12.72 1.53 9.97
N THR A 53 -12.49 0.83 8.87
CA THR A 53 -11.22 0.87 8.14
C THR A 53 -11.37 1.33 6.70
N LEU A 54 -10.43 2.18 6.27
CA LEU A 54 -10.36 2.69 4.90
C LEU A 54 -8.93 2.56 4.39
N LEU A 55 -8.76 1.88 3.26
CA LEU A 55 -7.51 1.93 2.49
C LEU A 55 -7.69 2.90 1.33
N ILE A 56 -6.89 3.96 1.29
CA ILE A 56 -6.81 4.89 0.16
C ILE A 56 -5.60 4.49 -0.68
N ASP A 57 -5.88 3.99 -1.87
CA ASP A 57 -4.92 3.50 -2.84
C ASP A 57 -4.02 2.35 -2.34
N ALA A 58 -3.41 1.65 -3.28
CA ALA A 58 -2.38 0.65 -3.07
C ALA A 58 -1.54 0.52 -4.34
N GLY A 59 -0.64 1.46 -4.57
CA GLY A 59 0.22 1.51 -5.75
C GLY A 59 1.34 0.48 -5.79
N ALA A 60 1.71 0.10 -7.01
CA ALA A 60 2.85 -0.80 -7.28
C ALA A 60 3.40 -0.58 -8.70
N VAL A 61 3.96 0.61 -8.94
CA VAL A 61 4.62 1.00 -10.19
C VAL A 61 5.76 0.04 -10.52
N ARG A 62 5.75 -0.43 -11.77
CA ARG A 62 6.90 -1.09 -12.39
C ARG A 62 7.65 -0.07 -13.25
N GLY A 63 8.93 -0.32 -13.49
CA GLY A 63 9.76 0.59 -14.28
C GLY A 63 11.22 0.55 -13.86
N ASN A 64 11.99 1.48 -14.42
CA ASN A 64 13.43 1.56 -14.19
C ASN A 64 13.73 1.68 -12.68
N PRO A 65 14.40 0.68 -12.06
CA PRO A 65 14.73 0.72 -10.64
C PRO A 65 15.60 1.93 -10.24
N ALA A 66 16.35 2.53 -11.18
CA ALA A 66 17.14 3.74 -10.92
C ALA A 66 16.27 4.99 -10.68
N LEU A 67 15.01 4.98 -11.13
CA LEU A 67 14.05 6.09 -10.97
C LEU A 67 13.03 5.84 -9.87
N LEU A 68 13.08 4.66 -9.22
CA LEU A 68 12.10 4.23 -8.25
C LEU A 68 12.76 3.95 -6.91
N ALA A 69 12.05 4.23 -5.82
CA ALA A 69 12.55 3.87 -4.51
C ALA A 69 12.68 2.33 -4.39
N PRO A 70 13.65 1.83 -3.61
CA PRO A 70 13.78 0.40 -3.37
C PRO A 70 12.52 -0.13 -2.68
N VAL A 71 12.13 -1.35 -3.01
CA VAL A 71 11.01 -2.03 -2.34
C VAL A 71 11.37 -2.18 -0.86
N ARG A 72 10.49 -1.71 0.01
CA ARG A 72 10.64 -1.88 1.47
C ARG A 72 9.66 -2.94 1.98
N PRO A 73 9.99 -3.64 3.08
CA PRO A 73 11.31 -3.68 3.73
C PRO A 73 12.40 -4.32 2.86
N ASN A 74 12.03 -5.12 1.85
CA ASN A 74 12.93 -5.71 0.86
C ASN A 74 12.12 -6.27 -0.33
N ALA A 75 12.82 -6.76 -1.36
CA ALA A 75 12.22 -7.31 -2.58
C ALA A 75 11.77 -8.79 -2.49
N SER A 76 11.72 -9.41 -1.31
CA SER A 76 11.25 -10.81 -1.18
C SER A 76 9.75 -11.00 -1.48
N ARG A 77 9.00 -9.91 -1.58
CA ARG A 77 7.58 -9.88 -1.93
C ARG A 77 7.28 -8.70 -2.84
N ARG A 78 6.17 -8.81 -3.58
CA ARG A 78 5.62 -7.67 -4.34
C ARG A 78 5.20 -6.54 -3.38
N PRO A 79 5.30 -5.27 -3.79
CA PRO A 79 4.91 -4.14 -2.94
C PRO A 79 3.49 -4.23 -2.39
N GLY A 80 2.52 -4.65 -3.21
CA GLY A 80 1.14 -4.83 -2.80
C GLY A 80 0.95 -5.94 -1.75
N GLU A 81 1.77 -7.01 -1.78
CA GLU A 81 1.76 -8.01 -0.70
C GLU A 81 2.24 -7.41 0.62
N TRP A 82 3.25 -6.55 0.60
CA TRP A 82 3.71 -5.88 1.82
C TRP A 82 2.63 -4.96 2.40
N ILE A 83 1.92 -4.23 1.53
CA ILE A 83 0.75 -3.43 1.93
C ILE A 83 -0.30 -4.34 2.57
N GLY A 84 -0.72 -5.42 1.89
CA GLY A 84 -1.76 -6.33 2.39
C GLY A 84 -1.41 -6.97 3.73
N ARG A 85 -0.15 -7.36 3.94
CA ARG A 85 0.34 -7.91 5.21
C ARG A 85 0.34 -6.88 6.34
N TYR A 86 0.73 -5.63 6.03
CA TYR A 86 0.66 -4.53 7.00
C TYR A 86 -0.80 -4.27 7.40
N VAL A 87 -1.69 -4.13 6.41
CA VAL A 87 -3.12 -3.93 6.61
C VAL A 87 -3.69 -5.05 7.46
N LYS A 88 -3.44 -6.32 7.12
CA LYS A 88 -3.90 -7.48 7.89
C LYS A 88 -3.53 -7.38 9.37
N ARG A 89 -2.27 -7.07 9.68
CA ARG A 89 -1.83 -6.91 11.09
C ARG A 89 -2.58 -5.80 11.81
N ARG A 90 -2.93 -4.70 11.13
CA ARG A 90 -3.71 -3.61 11.73
C ARG A 90 -5.19 -3.97 11.87
N LEU A 91 -5.76 -4.71 10.92
CA LEU A 91 -7.13 -5.25 11.03
C LEU A 91 -7.25 -6.23 12.21
N ASP A 92 -6.28 -7.13 12.36
CA ASP A 92 -6.24 -8.08 13.49
C ASP A 92 -6.22 -7.32 14.84
N ALA A 93 -5.54 -6.17 14.92
CA ALA A 93 -5.46 -5.34 16.12
C ALA A 93 -6.77 -4.61 16.48
N VAL A 94 -7.71 -4.47 15.54
CA VAL A 94 -9.05 -3.91 15.77
C VAL A 94 -10.15 -4.98 15.77
N GLY A 95 -9.78 -6.26 15.62
CA GLY A 95 -10.72 -7.38 15.59
C GLY A 95 -11.51 -7.51 14.29
N SER A 96 -10.97 -7.04 13.16
CA SER A 96 -11.57 -7.20 11.83
C SER A 96 -10.76 -8.19 10.98
N ASP A 97 -11.43 -8.93 10.12
CA ASP A 97 -10.85 -9.87 9.16
C ASP A 97 -10.81 -9.32 7.72
N ALA A 98 -11.44 -8.17 7.48
CA ALA A 98 -11.55 -7.54 6.16
C ALA A 98 -11.48 -6.02 6.26
N LEU A 99 -11.08 -5.38 5.15
CA LEU A 99 -11.19 -3.94 4.98
C LEU A 99 -12.65 -3.56 4.75
N ASP A 100 -13.13 -2.53 5.43
CA ASP A 100 -14.51 -2.05 5.23
C ASP A 100 -14.64 -1.31 3.90
N VAL A 101 -13.66 -0.45 3.59
CA VAL A 101 -13.63 0.30 2.35
C VAL A 101 -12.22 0.33 1.76
N ALA A 102 -12.12 0.15 0.45
CA ALA A 102 -10.98 0.61 -0.33
C ALA A 102 -11.43 1.73 -1.27
N LEU A 103 -10.74 2.86 -1.24
CA LEU A 103 -10.92 3.99 -2.14
C LEU A 103 -9.74 4.01 -3.12
N LEU A 104 -10.02 3.89 -4.42
CA LEU A 104 -9.06 4.16 -5.46
C LEU A 104 -9.29 5.56 -6.03
N THR A 105 -8.35 6.46 -5.79
CA THR A 105 -8.46 7.87 -6.16
C THR A 105 -8.50 8.07 -7.68
N HIS A 106 -7.64 7.33 -8.40
CA HIS A 106 -7.60 7.31 -9.86
C HIS A 106 -6.80 6.12 -10.41
N PHE A 107 -6.83 5.93 -11.73
CA PHE A 107 -6.34 4.73 -12.42
C PHE A 107 -4.89 4.85 -12.90
N HIS A 108 -3.99 5.38 -12.06
CA HIS A 108 -2.55 5.36 -12.34
C HIS A 108 -1.83 4.24 -11.58
N PRO A 109 -0.73 3.69 -12.13
CA PRO A 109 -0.02 2.56 -11.53
C PRO A 109 0.50 2.79 -10.09
N ASP A 110 0.82 4.04 -9.75
CA ASP A 110 1.27 4.44 -8.42
C ASP A 110 0.15 4.55 -7.39
N HIS A 111 -1.10 4.32 -7.79
CA HIS A 111 -2.27 4.28 -6.91
C HIS A 111 -3.01 2.94 -6.98
N MET A 112 -3.10 2.33 -8.16
CA MET A 112 -3.85 1.10 -8.39
C MET A 112 -2.98 -0.16 -8.37
N GLY A 113 -1.72 -0.02 -8.78
CA GLY A 113 -0.86 -1.13 -9.20
C GLY A 113 -0.65 -1.17 -10.71
N ASP A 114 0.43 -1.84 -11.12
CA ASP A 114 0.84 -1.99 -12.52
C ASP A 114 0.92 -3.49 -12.87
N VAL A 115 0.02 -3.99 -13.73
CA VAL A 115 0.04 -5.41 -14.12
C VAL A 115 0.74 -5.59 -15.45
N GLU A 116 1.51 -6.66 -15.56
CA GLU A 116 2.10 -7.12 -16.82
C GLU A 116 1.72 -8.59 -17.07
N VAL A 117 2.15 -9.13 -18.20
CA VAL A 117 1.86 -10.52 -18.62
C VAL A 117 2.38 -11.57 -17.64
N ASP A 118 3.45 -11.25 -16.91
CA ASP A 118 4.10 -12.09 -15.89
C ASP A 118 3.52 -11.89 -14.48
N SER A 119 2.63 -10.91 -14.26
CA SER A 119 1.99 -10.70 -12.96
C SER A 119 1.20 -11.95 -12.56
N PRO A 120 1.34 -12.46 -11.32
CA PRO A 120 0.63 -13.65 -10.85
C PRO A 120 -0.88 -13.52 -11.00
N ARG A 121 -1.58 -14.65 -11.17
CA ARG A 121 -3.06 -14.66 -11.21
C ARG A 121 -3.63 -14.75 -9.80
N SER A 122 -4.75 -14.08 -9.58
CA SER A 122 -5.50 -14.22 -8.33
C SER A 122 -6.15 -15.61 -8.21
N ARG A 123 -6.35 -16.08 -6.98
CA ARG A 123 -7.18 -17.27 -6.71
C ARG A 123 -8.68 -16.96 -6.64
N PHE A 124 -9.07 -15.68 -6.62
CA PHE A 124 -10.44 -15.24 -6.38
C PHE A 124 -11.19 -14.77 -7.63
N GLY A 125 -10.51 -14.65 -8.77
CA GLY A 125 -11.15 -14.24 -10.00
C GLY A 125 -10.20 -14.21 -11.19
N ASN A 126 -10.75 -13.84 -12.35
CA ASN A 126 -9.98 -13.76 -13.59
C ASN A 126 -9.24 -12.41 -13.71
N TYR A 127 -8.34 -12.15 -12.77
CA TYR A 127 -7.48 -10.96 -12.76
C TYR A 127 -6.08 -11.32 -12.22
N ARG A 128 -5.14 -10.40 -12.38
CA ARG A 128 -3.73 -10.49 -12.00
C ARG A 128 -3.45 -9.59 -10.81
N LEU A 129 -2.38 -9.94 -10.11
CA LEU A 129 -1.97 -9.35 -8.86
C LEU A 129 -0.88 -8.28 -9.06
N SER A 130 -1.21 -7.07 -8.66
CA SER A 130 -0.31 -5.93 -8.49
C SER A 130 -1.01 -4.86 -7.63
N GLY A 131 -0.31 -4.32 -6.63
CA GLY A 131 -0.81 -3.19 -5.84
C GLY A 131 -2.10 -3.51 -5.10
N LEU A 132 -3.20 -2.85 -5.45
CA LEU A 132 -4.51 -3.03 -4.82
C LEU A 132 -5.03 -4.46 -4.92
N THR A 133 -4.77 -5.12 -6.04
CA THR A 133 -5.21 -6.52 -6.23
C THR A 133 -4.37 -7.51 -5.43
N ASP A 134 -3.08 -7.21 -5.14
CA ASP A 134 -2.31 -7.99 -4.16
C ASP A 134 -2.89 -7.81 -2.74
N VAL A 135 -3.34 -6.60 -2.37
CA VAL A 135 -3.98 -6.38 -1.07
C VAL A 135 -5.24 -7.23 -0.94
N ALA A 136 -6.10 -7.22 -1.96
CA ALA A 136 -7.33 -8.02 -2.00
C ALA A 136 -7.06 -9.54 -1.96
N GLU A 137 -5.89 -9.98 -2.40
CA GLU A 137 -5.46 -11.39 -2.32
C GLU A 137 -5.15 -11.81 -0.86
N VAL A 138 -4.73 -10.85 -0.02
CA VAL A 138 -4.33 -11.06 1.39
C VAL A 138 -5.49 -10.81 2.36
N VAL A 139 -6.26 -9.74 2.14
CA VAL A 139 -7.42 -9.35 2.98
C VAL A 139 -8.64 -9.06 2.10
N PRO A 140 -9.83 -9.60 2.41
CA PRO A 140 -11.04 -9.24 1.70
C PRO A 140 -11.33 -7.73 1.82
N ILE A 141 -11.98 -7.18 0.80
CA ILE A 141 -12.43 -5.78 0.77
C ILE A 141 -13.96 -5.80 0.65
N ARG A 142 -14.67 -5.24 1.63
CA ARG A 142 -16.14 -5.23 1.66
C ARG A 142 -16.74 -4.27 0.65
N ARG A 143 -16.16 -3.08 0.48
CA ARG A 143 -16.64 -2.07 -0.46
C ARG A 143 -15.49 -1.42 -1.22
N MET A 144 -15.62 -1.40 -2.55
CA MET A 144 -14.75 -0.61 -3.42
C MET A 144 -15.43 0.72 -3.75
N ILE A 145 -14.69 1.82 -3.64
CA ILE A 145 -15.07 3.15 -4.14
C ILE A 145 -14.02 3.58 -5.15
N ASP A 146 -14.45 4.00 -6.33
CA ASP A 146 -13.57 4.53 -7.37
C ASP A 146 -14.28 5.62 -8.18
N ARG A 147 -13.52 6.39 -8.96
CA ARG A 147 -14.02 7.54 -9.72
C ARG A 147 -14.81 7.21 -11.00
N GLY A 148 -14.88 5.95 -11.40
CA GLY A 148 -15.39 5.52 -12.71
C GLY A 148 -16.55 4.53 -12.64
N CYS A 149 -16.76 3.85 -11.53
CA CYS A 149 -17.83 2.86 -11.38
C CYS A 149 -19.22 3.47 -11.65
N PRO A 150 -20.14 2.77 -12.35
CA PRO A 150 -19.94 1.49 -13.03
C PRO A 150 -19.49 1.61 -14.50
N ARG A 151 -19.43 2.83 -15.06
CA ARG A 151 -19.31 3.04 -16.52
C ARG A 151 -17.88 3.09 -17.04
N TYR A 152 -16.95 3.62 -16.24
CA TYR A 152 -15.53 3.77 -16.56
C TYR A 152 -15.27 4.48 -17.89
N ASP A 153 -16.10 5.49 -18.21
CA ASP A 153 -16.12 6.23 -19.48
C ASP A 153 -15.65 7.69 -19.35
N TYR A 154 -15.27 8.15 -18.15
CA TYR A 154 -14.82 9.53 -17.89
C TYR A 154 -13.35 9.62 -17.43
N PRO A 155 -12.52 10.51 -18.01
CA PRO A 155 -12.84 11.45 -19.10
C PRO A 155 -12.93 10.78 -20.48
N SER A 156 -12.45 9.55 -20.60
CA SER A 156 -12.59 8.69 -21.78
C SER A 156 -12.45 7.23 -21.37
N VAL A 157 -12.89 6.32 -22.23
CA VAL A 157 -12.71 4.88 -22.00
C VAL A 157 -11.23 4.52 -22.13
N ARG A 158 -10.69 3.84 -21.12
CA ARG A 158 -9.35 3.26 -21.14
C ARG A 158 -9.41 1.75 -21.44
N HIS A 159 -8.46 1.29 -22.25
CA HIS A 159 -8.34 -0.09 -22.74
C HIS A 159 -6.95 -0.68 -22.48
N ASP A 160 -6.18 -0.09 -21.58
CA ASP A 160 -4.90 -0.67 -21.18
C ASP A 160 -5.11 -1.92 -20.31
N ALA A 161 -4.13 -2.84 -20.33
CA ALA A 161 -4.20 -4.12 -19.64
C ALA A 161 -4.49 -3.96 -18.13
N THR A 162 -3.98 -2.88 -17.52
CA THR A 162 -4.19 -2.59 -16.10
C THR A 162 -5.63 -2.15 -15.82
N MET A 163 -6.22 -1.32 -16.67
CA MET A 163 -7.63 -0.96 -16.55
C MET A 163 -8.57 -2.16 -16.77
N GLU A 164 -8.28 -3.00 -17.76
CA GLU A 164 -9.06 -4.22 -18.02
C GLU A 164 -8.97 -5.19 -16.83
N ASN A 165 -7.79 -5.36 -16.27
CA ASN A 165 -7.56 -6.14 -15.06
C ASN A 165 -8.34 -5.60 -13.86
N TYR A 166 -8.34 -4.29 -13.66
CA TYR A 166 -9.09 -3.65 -12.57
C TYR A 166 -10.60 -3.86 -12.71
N ARG A 167 -11.16 -3.73 -13.92
CA ARG A 167 -12.58 -4.02 -14.17
C ARG A 167 -12.92 -5.49 -13.87
N ALA A 168 -12.05 -6.42 -14.27
CA ALA A 168 -12.22 -7.84 -13.95
C ALA A 168 -12.15 -8.11 -12.43
N PHE A 169 -11.27 -7.42 -11.71
CA PHE A 169 -11.21 -7.46 -10.25
C PHE A 169 -12.52 -6.96 -9.62
N VAL A 170 -12.98 -5.76 -9.96
CA VAL A 170 -14.24 -5.22 -9.40
C VAL A 170 -15.45 -6.10 -9.74
N ALA A 171 -15.49 -6.66 -10.95
CA ALA A 171 -16.56 -7.58 -11.36
C ALA A 171 -16.53 -8.94 -10.64
N SER A 172 -15.38 -9.35 -10.09
CA SER A 172 -15.23 -10.60 -9.33
C SER A 172 -15.68 -10.49 -7.87
N ALA A 173 -15.82 -9.28 -7.33
CA ALA A 173 -16.28 -9.08 -5.97
C ALA A 173 -17.74 -9.55 -5.84
N PRO A 174 -18.10 -10.25 -4.74
CA PRO A 174 -19.49 -10.56 -4.46
C PRO A 174 -20.31 -9.28 -4.49
N ARG A 175 -21.37 -9.22 -5.31
CA ARG A 175 -22.32 -8.13 -5.26
C ARG A 175 -23.09 -8.28 -3.95
N GLY A 176 -22.73 -7.47 -2.96
CA GLY A 176 -23.52 -7.27 -1.75
C GLY A 176 -24.77 -6.45 -2.04
#